data_AF-A0A938ML38-F1
#
_entry.id   AF-A0A938ML38-F1
#
_cell.length_a   1.000
_cell.length_b   1.000
_cell.length_c   1.000
_cell.angle_alpha   90.00
_cell.angle_beta   90.00
_cell.angle_gamma   90.00
#
_symmetry.space_group_name_H-M   'P 1'
#
loop_
_entity.id
_entity.type
_entity.pdbx_description
1 polymer ?
#
loop_
_entity_poly.entity_id
_entity_poly.type
_entity_poly.pdbx_seq_one_letter_code
_entity_poly.pdbx_strand_id
1 'polypeptide(L)'
;AEPFNPLVVAVALRAGFVARAFSGHPDHLVQTIQQGLAHRGFALIDILQPCVTFNKVNTFAWYKKRCYFLPDGYDPANWELAMKTAHEWGERIPLGVIYRDARPSYEEHFPTLKQGPLVGREVNRDALSGIMSDFA
;
A
#
# COMPACT_ATOMS: atom_id res chain seq x y z
N ALA A 1 -24.10 2.71 -11.71
CA ALA A 1 -23.16 1.79 -11.04
C ALA A 1 -22.20 2.64 -10.23
N GLU A 2 -21.92 2.24 -8.99
CA GLU A 2 -20.98 2.95 -8.11
C GLU A 2 -19.54 2.54 -8.45
N PRO A 3 -18.58 3.48 -8.52
CA PRO A 3 -17.18 3.14 -8.77
C PRO A 3 -16.55 2.41 -7.58
N PHE A 4 -15.65 1.48 -7.86
CA PHE A 4 -14.86 0.80 -6.84
C PHE A 4 -13.93 1.78 -6.12
N ASN A 5 -13.95 1.79 -4.78
CA ASN A 5 -13.03 2.59 -3.97
C ASN A 5 -11.87 1.70 -3.46
N PRO A 6 -10.66 1.81 -4.06
CA PRO A 6 -9.53 0.94 -3.69
C PRO A 6 -9.04 1.17 -2.26
N LEU A 7 -9.13 2.41 -1.75
CA LEU A 7 -8.67 2.72 -0.40
C LEU A 7 -9.59 2.14 0.66
N VAL A 8 -10.91 2.32 0.52
CA VAL A 8 -11.88 1.78 1.49
C VAL A 8 -11.73 0.28 1.61
N VAL A 9 -11.56 -0.42 0.48
CA VAL A 9 -11.33 -1.87 0.47
C VAL A 9 -10.01 -2.23 1.15
N ALA A 10 -8.92 -1.53 0.85
CA ALA A 10 -7.63 -1.81 1.47
C ALA A 10 -7.62 -1.56 2.99
N VAL A 11 -8.26 -0.50 3.45
CA VAL A 11 -8.43 -0.21 4.89
C VAL A 11 -9.33 -1.24 5.55
N ALA A 12 -10.45 -1.62 4.92
CA ALA A 12 -11.35 -2.66 5.44
C ALA A 12 -10.64 -4.02 5.58
N LEU A 13 -9.75 -4.36 4.64
CA LEU A 13 -8.92 -5.57 4.66
C LEU A 13 -7.70 -5.46 5.58
N ARG A 14 -7.51 -4.32 6.26
CA ARG A 14 -6.36 -4.03 7.13
C ARG A 14 -5.03 -4.25 6.42
N ALA A 15 -4.88 -3.69 5.21
CA ALA A 15 -3.60 -3.62 4.53
C ALA A 15 -2.57 -2.88 5.39
N GLY A 16 -1.30 -3.31 5.35
CA GLY A 16 -0.26 -2.80 6.25
C GLY A 16 0.03 -1.30 6.07
N PHE A 17 -0.07 -0.81 4.83
CA PHE A 17 0.09 0.60 4.50
C PHE A 17 -0.87 0.98 3.39
N VAL A 18 -1.62 2.08 3.59
CA VAL A 18 -2.56 2.60 2.59
C VAL A 18 -2.40 4.12 2.50
N ALA A 19 -2.11 4.63 1.30
CA ALA A 19 -1.91 6.04 1.06
C ALA A 19 -2.56 6.49 -0.26
N ARG A 20 -2.78 7.81 -0.37
CA ARG A 20 -3.21 8.46 -1.62
C ARG A 20 -2.25 9.57 -2.01
N ALA A 21 -1.91 9.64 -3.28
CA ALA A 21 -1.08 10.69 -3.85
C ALA A 21 -1.68 11.20 -5.16
N PHE A 22 -1.18 12.33 -5.65
CA PHE A 22 -1.62 12.95 -6.90
C PHE A 22 -0.40 13.26 -7.76
N SER A 23 -0.44 12.87 -9.04
CA SER A 23 0.66 13.14 -9.98
C SER A 23 0.96 14.64 -10.19
N GLY A 24 0.01 15.53 -9.86
CA GLY A 24 0.21 16.98 -9.86
C GLY A 24 1.01 17.54 -8.68
N HIS A 25 1.38 16.70 -7.69
CA HIS A 25 2.26 17.04 -6.56
C HIS A 25 3.45 16.06 -6.51
N PRO A 26 4.46 16.23 -7.39
CA PRO A 26 5.53 15.25 -7.56
C PRO A 26 6.35 15.00 -6.30
N ASP A 27 6.68 16.04 -5.53
CA ASP A 27 7.49 15.88 -4.30
C ASP A 27 6.76 15.03 -3.26
N HIS A 28 5.48 15.33 -3.02
CA HIS A 28 4.63 14.53 -2.13
C HIS A 28 4.46 13.10 -2.65
N LEU A 29 4.30 12.91 -3.96
CA LEU A 29 4.20 11.58 -4.57
C LEU A 29 5.48 10.76 -4.33
N VAL A 30 6.66 11.34 -4.56
CA VAL A 30 7.95 10.69 -4.29
C VAL A 30 8.06 10.31 -2.82
N GLN A 31 7.76 11.24 -1.91
CA GLN A 31 7.77 10.97 -0.47
C GLN A 31 6.79 9.85 -0.07
N THR A 32 5.60 9.81 -0.66
CA THR A 32 4.59 8.78 -0.38
C THR A 32 5.08 7.41 -0.85
N ILE A 33 5.69 7.34 -2.05
CA ILE A 33 6.27 6.10 -2.58
C ILE A 33 7.43 5.63 -1.69
N GLN A 34 8.33 6.54 -1.28
CA GLN A 34 9.43 6.19 -0.37
C GLN A 34 8.91 5.63 0.96
N GLN A 35 7.86 6.21 1.53
CA GLN A 35 7.22 5.68 2.74
C GLN A 35 6.60 4.29 2.52
N GLY A 36 5.98 4.06 1.36
CA GLY A 36 5.44 2.74 1.01
C GLY A 36 6.54 1.68 0.83
N LEU A 37 7.67 2.04 0.21
CA LEU A 37 8.83 1.16 0.07
C LEU A 37 9.50 0.84 1.41
N ALA A 38 9.51 1.80 2.35
CA ALA A 38 10.04 1.61 3.69
C ALA A 38 9.11 0.77 4.59
N HIS A 39 7.84 0.60 4.22
CA HIS A 39 6.90 -0.22 4.98
C HIS A 39 7.23 -1.70 4.81
N ARG A 40 7.39 -2.39 5.94
CA ARG A 40 7.63 -3.84 5.98
C ARG A 40 6.30 -4.60 5.87
N GLY A 41 5.88 -4.86 4.64
CA GLY A 41 4.63 -5.58 4.37
C GLY A 41 3.98 -5.10 3.08
N PHE A 42 2.68 -5.37 2.94
CA PHE A 42 1.92 -4.93 1.78
C PHE A 42 1.55 -3.44 1.88
N ALA A 43 1.97 -2.66 0.88
CA ALA A 43 1.66 -1.24 0.75
C ALA A 43 0.82 -0.96 -0.52
N LEU A 44 -0.30 -0.27 -0.35
CA LEU A 44 -1.12 0.25 -1.44
C LEU A 44 -1.00 1.79 -1.52
N ILE A 45 -0.71 2.30 -2.70
CA ILE A 45 -0.69 3.75 -2.99
C ILE A 45 -1.66 4.03 -4.14
N ASP A 46 -2.78 4.69 -3.84
CA ASP A 46 -3.73 5.19 -4.83
C ASP A 46 -3.20 6.49 -5.45
N ILE A 47 -2.79 6.45 -6.72
CA ILE A 47 -2.24 7.62 -7.42
C ILE A 47 -3.31 8.19 -8.34
N LEU A 48 -3.83 9.36 -7.96
CA LEU A 48 -4.68 10.16 -8.82
C LEU A 48 -3.86 10.63 -10.02
N GLN A 49 -4.25 10.19 -11.22
CA GLN A 49 -3.53 10.47 -12.46
C GLN A 49 -4.51 10.91 -13.56
N PRO A 50 -4.49 12.19 -13.97
CA PRO A 50 -5.37 12.67 -15.02
C PRO A 50 -5.02 12.08 -16.39
N CYS A 51 -6.00 11.50 -17.08
CA CYS A 51 -5.88 11.14 -18.49
C CYS A 51 -6.26 12.36 -19.36
N VAL A 52 -5.26 13.12 -19.81
CA VAL A 52 -5.46 14.37 -20.58
C VAL A 52 -6.25 14.17 -21.88
N THR A 53 -6.13 12.99 -22.49
CA THR A 53 -6.76 12.70 -23.78
C THR A 53 -8.27 12.50 -23.65
N PHE A 54 -8.72 11.66 -22.71
CA PHE A 54 -10.10 11.18 -22.67
C PHE A 54 -10.92 11.73 -21.50
N ASN A 55 -10.35 11.83 -20.30
CA ASN A 55 -11.11 12.27 -19.13
C ASN A 55 -11.11 13.80 -19.02
N LYS A 56 -12.15 14.43 -19.54
CA LYS A 56 -12.33 15.90 -19.50
C LYS A 56 -12.94 16.42 -18.20
N VAL A 57 -13.33 15.53 -17.28
CA VAL A 57 -13.95 15.89 -15.99
C VAL A 57 -12.88 15.97 -14.90
N ASN A 58 -12.17 14.86 -14.65
CA ASN A 58 -11.13 14.78 -13.60
C ASN A 58 -9.77 15.26 -14.14
N THR A 59 -9.70 16.54 -14.46
CA THR A 59 -8.49 17.19 -14.97
C THR A 59 -7.49 17.53 -13.86
N PHE A 60 -6.27 17.94 -14.23
CA PHE A 60 -5.30 18.49 -13.27
C PHE A 60 -5.88 19.63 -12.42
N ALA A 61 -6.59 20.58 -13.04
CA ALA A 61 -7.20 21.70 -12.32
C ALA A 61 -8.30 21.22 -11.36
N TRP A 62 -9.08 20.22 -11.78
CA TRP A 62 -10.13 19.63 -10.94
C TRP A 62 -9.55 19.03 -9.66
N TYR A 63 -8.49 18.22 -9.79
CA TYR A 63 -7.80 17.62 -8.64
C TYR A 63 -7.06 18.65 -7.79
N LYS A 64 -6.31 19.59 -8.40
CA LYS A 64 -5.58 20.64 -7.64
C LYS A 64 -6.49 21.46 -6.73
N LYS A 65 -7.73 21.72 -7.13
CA LYS A 65 -8.69 22.47 -6.32
C LYS A 65 -9.23 21.67 -5.12
N ARG A 66 -9.24 20.34 -5.21
CA ARG A 66 -9.94 19.44 -4.27
C ARG A 66 -9.00 18.65 -3.37
N CYS A 67 -7.80 18.37 -3.86
CA CYS A 67 -6.80 17.64 -3.09
C CYS A 67 -6.28 18.51 -1.94
N TYR A 68 -6.12 17.90 -0.77
CA TYR A 68 -5.49 18.53 0.38
C TYR A 68 -4.60 17.51 1.09
N PHE A 69 -3.51 17.97 1.71
CA PHE A 69 -2.65 17.10 2.51
C PHE A 69 -3.28 16.87 3.88
N LEU A 70 -3.27 15.62 4.35
CA LEU A 70 -3.65 15.30 5.71
C LEU A 70 -2.75 16.08 6.70
N PRO A 71 -3.29 16.55 7.83
CA PRO A 71 -2.53 17.34 8.80
C PRO A 71 -1.52 16.48 9.58
N ASP A 72 -0.47 17.09 10.11
CA ASP A 72 0.60 16.41 10.86
C ASP A 72 0.10 15.61 12.09
N GLY A 73 -1.03 16.02 12.68
CA GLY A 73 -1.67 15.33 13.80
C GLY A 73 -2.61 14.18 13.42
N TYR A 74 -2.71 13.84 12.14
CA TYR A 74 -3.53 12.72 11.68
C TYR A 74 -2.96 11.39 12.18
N ASP A 75 -3.79 10.56 12.82
CA ASP A 75 -3.39 9.23 13.31
C ASP A 75 -3.76 8.13 12.28
N PRO A 76 -2.78 7.59 11.53
CA PRO A 76 -3.03 6.53 10.56
C PRO A 76 -3.27 5.16 11.20
N ALA A 77 -3.08 4.98 12.52
CA ALA A 77 -3.39 3.74 13.21
C ALA A 77 -4.87 3.65 13.61
N ASN A 78 -5.59 4.79 13.62
CA ASN A 78 -7.02 4.82 13.90
C ASN A 78 -7.81 4.33 12.68
N TRP A 79 -8.25 3.07 12.73
CA TRP A 79 -8.99 2.43 11.64
C TRP A 79 -10.32 3.12 11.30
N GLU A 80 -11.07 3.61 12.29
CA GLU A 80 -12.36 4.29 12.04
C GLU A 80 -12.16 5.63 11.33
N LEU A 81 -11.15 6.39 11.78
CA LEU A 81 -10.73 7.62 11.11
C LEU A 81 -10.27 7.34 9.68
N ALA A 82 -9.44 6.31 9.49
CA ALA A 82 -8.97 5.89 8.17
C ALA A 82 -10.09 5.49 7.22
N MET A 83 -11.11 4.76 7.70
CA MET A 83 -12.29 4.40 6.89
C MET A 83 -13.07 5.63 6.46
N LYS A 84 -13.29 6.59 7.37
CA LYS A 84 -13.95 7.86 7.06
C LYS A 84 -13.17 8.67 6.03
N THR A 85 -11.86 8.79 6.23
CA THR A 85 -10.95 9.53 5.34
C THR A 85 -10.84 8.87 3.96
N ALA A 86 -10.76 7.54 3.89
CA ALA A 86 -10.71 6.80 2.62
C ALA A 86 -11.98 6.97 1.77
N HIS A 87 -13.14 7.20 2.42
CA HIS A 87 -14.41 7.45 1.76
C HIS A 87 -14.58 8.90 1.29
N GLU A 88 -13.74 9.85 1.75
CA GLU A 88 -13.83 11.25 1.39
C GLU A 88 -13.53 11.47 -0.11
N TRP A 89 -14.53 11.98 -0.84
CA TRP A 89 -14.46 12.27 -2.26
C TRP A 89 -15.41 13.43 -2.62
N GLY A 90 -15.16 14.09 -3.75
CA GLY A 90 -15.98 15.21 -4.22
C GLY A 90 -15.30 16.54 -4.00
N GLU A 91 -15.77 17.37 -3.06
CA GLU A 91 -15.22 18.72 -2.84
C GLU A 91 -13.83 18.70 -2.19
N ARG A 92 -13.52 17.66 -1.43
CA ARG A 92 -12.24 17.48 -0.75
C ARG A 92 -11.76 16.05 -0.95
N ILE A 93 -10.46 15.90 -1.21
CA ILE A 93 -9.81 14.61 -1.46
C ILE A 93 -8.51 14.56 -0.66
N PRO A 94 -8.39 13.67 0.33
CA PRO A 94 -7.20 13.61 1.18
C PRO A 94 -6.01 13.01 0.44
N LEU A 95 -4.83 13.59 0.64
CA LEU A 95 -3.53 13.08 0.21
C LEU A 95 -2.66 12.78 1.45
N GLY A 96 -1.89 11.72 1.36
CA GLY A 96 -0.97 11.27 2.41
C GLY A 96 -1.23 9.83 2.83
N VAL A 97 -0.65 9.47 3.96
CA VAL A 97 -0.83 8.15 4.57
C VAL A 97 -2.17 8.13 5.31
N ILE A 98 -3.10 7.32 4.81
CA ILE A 98 -4.46 7.23 5.34
C ILE A 98 -4.56 6.13 6.41
N TYR A 99 -3.83 5.03 6.24
CA TYR A 99 -3.83 3.94 7.20
C TYR A 99 -2.45 3.27 7.30
N ARG A 100 -2.08 2.86 8.52
CA ARG A 100 -0.93 2.01 8.83
C ARG A 100 -1.32 0.98 9.88
N ASP A 101 -0.93 -0.26 9.63
CA ASP A 101 -1.13 -1.38 10.54
C ASP A 101 0.21 -2.06 10.84
N ALA A 102 0.38 -2.52 12.08
CA ALA A 102 1.61 -3.17 12.55
C ALA A 102 1.60 -4.70 12.37
N ARG A 103 0.69 -5.24 11.55
CA ARG A 103 0.64 -6.68 11.24
C ARG A 103 1.99 -7.19 10.70
N PRO A 104 2.37 -8.43 11.06
CA PRO A 104 3.51 -9.08 10.44
C PRO A 104 3.34 -9.17 8.92
N SER A 105 4.46 -9.03 8.21
CA SER A 105 4.58 -9.35 6.79
C SER A 105 4.37 -10.85 6.55
N TYR A 106 4.05 -11.23 5.31
CA TYR A 106 3.73 -12.63 4.98
C TYR A 106 4.89 -13.57 5.32
N GLU A 107 6.11 -13.16 4.99
CA GLU A 107 7.36 -13.88 5.22
C GLU A 107 7.67 -14.10 6.71
N GLU A 108 7.24 -13.20 7.60
CA GLU A 108 7.45 -13.32 9.05
C GLU A 108 6.68 -14.46 9.69
N HIS A 109 5.62 -14.95 9.02
CA HIS A 109 4.89 -16.12 9.47
C HIS A 109 5.66 -17.44 9.28
N PHE A 110 6.78 -17.44 8.55
CA PHE A 110 7.54 -18.64 8.23
C PHE A 110 8.89 -18.66 8.98
N PRO A 111 9.03 -19.45 10.06
CA PRO A 111 10.28 -19.56 10.80
C PRO A 111 11.47 -19.97 9.92
N THR A 112 11.21 -20.82 8.93
CA THR A 112 12.21 -21.26 7.95
C THR A 112 12.84 -20.09 7.21
N LEU A 113 12.10 -19.00 6.96
CA LEU A 113 12.59 -17.82 6.23
C LEU A 113 13.40 -16.84 7.08
N LYS A 114 13.54 -17.07 8.40
CA LYS A 114 14.37 -16.24 9.28
C LYS A 114 15.84 -16.18 8.86
N GLN A 115 16.33 -17.21 8.16
CA GLN A 115 17.69 -17.26 7.62
C GLN A 115 17.82 -16.61 6.23
N GLY A 116 16.82 -15.86 5.76
CA GLY A 116 16.82 -15.18 4.45
C GLY A 116 16.03 -15.92 3.35
N PRO A 117 16.01 -15.44 2.11
CA PRO A 117 15.27 -16.08 1.02
C PRO A 117 15.90 -17.41 0.59
N LEU A 118 15.10 -18.35 0.09
CA LEU A 118 15.58 -19.68 -0.32
C LEU A 118 16.59 -19.62 -1.47
N VAL A 119 16.45 -18.65 -2.38
CA VAL A 119 17.36 -18.47 -3.54
C VAL A 119 18.81 -18.19 -3.12
N GLY A 120 19.02 -17.64 -1.92
CA GLY A 120 20.35 -17.36 -1.38
C GLY A 120 20.94 -18.49 -0.54
N ARG A 121 20.28 -19.65 -0.47
CA ARG A 121 20.69 -20.78 0.38
C ARG A 121 21.26 -21.92 -0.44
N GLU A 122 22.27 -22.57 0.11
CA GLU A 122 22.77 -23.82 -0.44
C GLU A 122 21.82 -24.99 -0.10
N VAL A 123 21.66 -25.91 -1.06
CA VAL A 123 20.88 -27.13 -0.87
C VAL A 123 21.75 -28.16 -0.16
N ASN A 124 21.28 -28.68 0.98
CA ASN A 124 21.91 -29.83 1.63
C ASN A 124 21.64 -31.10 0.79
N ARG A 125 22.61 -31.48 -0.04
CA ARG A 125 22.53 -32.62 -0.97
C ARG A 125 22.44 -33.95 -0.23
N ASP A 126 23.10 -34.08 0.92
CA ASP A 126 23.10 -35.30 1.71
C ASP A 126 21.72 -35.54 2.34
N ALA A 127 21.12 -34.49 2.92
CA ALA A 127 19.76 -34.56 3.45
C ALA A 127 18.73 -34.89 2.36
N LEU A 128 18.87 -34.29 1.16
CA LEU A 128 18.01 -34.61 0.03
C LEU A 128 18.15 -36.07 -0.40
N SER A 129 19.38 -36.58 -0.49
CA SER A 129 19.62 -37.99 -0.86
C SER A 129 18.99 -38.94 0.16
N GLY A 130 19.11 -38.65 1.46
CA GLY A 130 18.47 -39.44 2.52
C GLY A 130 16.95 -39.51 2.35
N ILE A 131 16.30 -38.36 2.16
CA ILE A 131 14.85 -38.28 1.93
C ILE A 131 14.43 -39.08 0.69
N MET A 132 15.19 -38.98 -0.41
CA MET A 132 14.87 -39.72 -1.64
C MET A 132 14.95 -41.23 -1.46
N SER A 133 15.90 -41.71 -0.66
CA SER A 133 16.06 -43.14 -0.36
C SER A 133 14.91 -43.70 0.50
N ASP A 134 14.27 -42.89 1.34
CA ASP A 134 13.14 -43.33 2.17
C ASP A 134 11.85 -43.62 1.36
N PHE A 135 11.79 -43.18 0.09
CA PHE A 135 10.67 -43.42 -0.82
C PHE A 135 10.95 -44.47 -1.90
N ALA A 136 12.13 -45.08 -1.89
CA ALA A 136 12.55 -46.13 -2.84
C ALA A 136 12.30 -47.53 -2.27
#